data_AF-A0A9E2IDQ4-F1
#
_entry.id   AF-A0A9E2IDQ4-F1
#
_cell.length_a   1.000
_cell.length_b   1.000
_cell.length_c   1.000
_cell.angle_alpha   90.00
_cell.angle_beta   90.00
_cell.angle_gamma   90.00
#
_symmetry.space_group_name_H-M   'P 1'
#
loop_
_entity.id
_entity.type
_entity.pdbx_description
1 polymer ?
#
loop_
_entity_poly.entity_id
_entity_poly.type
_entity_poly.pdbx_seq_one_letter_code
_entity_poly.pdbx_strand_id
1 'polypeptide(L)'
;MELHKIVLYNFNNKLPGKYRTGYVNLTNTEVQLPSAQMVPIRMKTLLTNINNYGSNPIKKIASDHYEFETIHPFFDGNGRIGRLITNTQLLSKGFPPALIRVEDQYTYYLALSKGDLGNFRMMAQMLSEGILKGYQLMK
;
A
#
# COMPACT_ATOMS: atom_id res chain seq x y z
N MET A 1 -4.75 -9.25 9.38
CA MET A 1 -4.32 -10.64 9.15
C MET A 1 -5.34 -11.39 8.33
N GLU A 2 -6.62 -11.37 8.72
CA GLU A 2 -7.71 -12.03 7.95
C GLU A 2 -7.78 -11.60 6.48
N LEU A 3 -7.66 -10.29 6.19
CA LEU A 3 -7.61 -9.81 4.80
C LEU A 3 -6.49 -10.49 3.98
N HIS A 4 -5.32 -10.67 4.58
CA HIS A 4 -4.20 -11.34 3.91
C HIS A 4 -4.48 -12.83 3.67
N LYS A 5 -5.17 -13.51 4.59
CA LYS A 5 -5.63 -14.89 4.37
C LYS A 5 -6.58 -15.00 3.19
N ILE A 6 -7.54 -14.08 3.09
CA ILE A 6 -8.52 -14.06 1.99
C ILE A 6 -7.81 -13.83 0.65
N VAL A 7 -6.93 -12.82 0.57
CA VAL A 7 -6.18 -12.50 -0.66
C VAL A 7 -5.26 -13.64 -1.10
N LEU A 8 -4.71 -14.38 -0.15
CA LEU A 8 -3.84 -15.54 -0.43
C LEU A 8 -4.54 -16.89 -0.27
N TYR A 9 -5.87 -16.95 -0.26
CA TYR A 9 -6.62 -18.18 0.02
C TYR A 9 -6.23 -19.35 -0.91
N ASN A 10 -5.97 -19.05 -2.19
CA ASN A 10 -5.54 -20.04 -3.18
C ASN A 10 -4.00 -20.22 -3.26
N PHE A 11 -3.24 -19.67 -2.32
CA PHE A 11 -1.77 -19.66 -2.30
C PHE A 11 -1.24 -20.27 -0.99
N ASN A 12 -1.57 -21.53 -0.72
CA ASN A 12 -1.23 -22.21 0.54
C ASN A 12 0.27 -22.24 0.87
N ASN A 13 1.14 -22.22 -0.15
CA ASN A 13 2.60 -22.23 0.02
C ASN A 13 3.19 -20.85 0.39
N LYS A 14 2.37 -19.82 0.61
CA LYS A 14 2.81 -18.42 0.82
C LYS A 14 2.54 -17.89 2.24
N LEU A 15 2.33 -18.78 3.21
CA LEU A 15 2.07 -18.46 4.62
C LEU A 15 0.96 -17.40 4.82
N PRO A 16 -0.29 -17.66 4.38
CA PRO A 16 -1.38 -16.69 4.46
C PRO A 16 -1.64 -16.21 5.90
N GLY A 17 -1.88 -14.91 6.05
CA GLY A 17 -2.24 -14.29 7.34
C GLY A 17 -1.14 -14.21 8.39
N LYS A 18 0.12 -14.52 8.06
CA LYS A 18 1.26 -14.44 8.99
C LYS A 18 2.27 -13.40 8.51
N TYR A 19 2.78 -12.57 9.43
CA TYR A 19 3.92 -11.71 9.14
C TYR A 19 5.14 -12.53 8.74
N ARG A 20 6.00 -11.94 7.90
CA ARG A 20 7.28 -12.54 7.56
C ARG A 20 8.15 -12.66 8.80
N THR A 21 8.84 -13.78 8.91
CA THR A 21 9.80 -14.08 9.98
C THR A 21 11.24 -13.91 9.51
N GLY A 22 11.45 -13.68 8.22
CA GLY A 22 12.75 -13.59 7.58
C GLY A 22 12.95 -12.28 6.82
N TYR A 23 14.16 -12.15 6.29
CA TYR A 23 14.53 -11.08 5.39
C TYR A 23 13.87 -11.26 4.02
N VAL A 24 13.54 -10.15 3.39
CA VAL A 24 13.01 -10.08 2.02
C VAL A 24 13.62 -8.86 1.36
N ASN A 25 13.75 -8.92 0.03
CA ASN A 25 14.17 -7.80 -0.79
C ASN A 25 13.09 -7.45 -1.80
N LEU A 26 12.88 -6.15 -1.98
CA LEU A 26 12.10 -5.65 -3.08
C LEU A 26 12.96 -5.69 -4.34
N THR A 27 12.44 -6.30 -5.39
CA THR A 27 13.03 -6.16 -6.73
C THR A 27 12.93 -4.71 -7.18
N ASN A 28 13.97 -4.18 -7.83
CA ASN A 28 14.00 -2.84 -8.44
C ASN A 28 14.00 -1.66 -7.44
N THR A 29 14.51 -1.84 -6.23
CA THR A 29 14.79 -0.73 -5.31
C THR A 29 15.94 -1.07 -4.36
N GLU A 30 16.66 -0.04 -3.94
CA GLU A 30 17.73 -0.12 -2.92
C GLU A 30 17.20 0.10 -1.50
N VAL A 31 15.88 0.27 -1.35
CA VAL A 31 15.25 0.51 -0.04
C VAL A 31 15.53 -0.63 0.92
N GLN A 32 16.18 -0.29 2.03
CA GLN A 32 16.34 -1.20 3.15
C GLN A 32 15.03 -1.33 3.92
N LEU A 33 14.47 -2.53 3.89
CA LEU A 33 13.28 -2.89 4.65
C LEU A 33 13.62 -3.09 6.13
N PRO A 34 12.66 -2.87 7.05
CA PRO A 34 12.87 -3.15 8.46
C PRO A 34 13.15 -4.64 8.68
N SER A 35 13.81 -4.97 9.80
CA SER A 35 13.95 -6.37 10.20
C SER A 35 12.58 -7.03 10.44
N ALA A 36 12.48 -8.34 10.27
CA ALA A 36 11.23 -9.07 10.49
C ALA A 36 10.68 -8.87 11.92
N GLN A 37 11.55 -8.71 12.91
CA GLN A 37 11.19 -8.44 14.30
C GLN A 37 10.51 -7.07 14.49
N MET A 38 10.85 -6.09 13.65
CA MET A 38 10.27 -4.75 13.69
C MET A 38 8.93 -4.64 12.96
N VAL A 39 8.59 -5.59 12.09
CA VAL A 39 7.34 -5.59 11.30
C VAL A 39 6.09 -5.44 12.19
N PRO A 40 5.88 -6.24 13.25
CA PRO A 40 4.68 -6.11 14.08
C PRO A 40 4.56 -4.74 14.74
N ILE A 41 5.68 -4.17 15.18
CA ILE A 41 5.73 -2.85 15.83
C ILE A 41 5.37 -1.76 14.83
N ARG A 42 6.02 -1.72 13.66
CA ARG A 42 5.73 -0.73 12.63
C ARG A 42 4.30 -0.85 12.09
N MET A 43 3.81 -2.08 11.88
CA MET A 43 2.42 -2.29 11.48
C MET A 43 1.44 -1.78 12.54
N LYS A 44 1.69 -2.01 13.83
CA LYS A 44 0.86 -1.46 14.91
C LYS A 44 0.84 0.06 14.87
N THR A 45 2.00 0.69 14.69
CA THR A 45 2.11 2.16 14.56
C THR A 45 1.35 2.68 13.34
N LEU A 46 1.50 2.07 12.17
CA LEU A 46 0.77 2.43 10.95
C LEU A 46 -0.74 2.32 11.18
N LEU A 47 -1.22 1.17 11.66
CA LEU A 47 -2.65 0.93 11.87
C LEU A 47 -3.27 1.86 12.93
N THR A 48 -2.51 2.26 13.96
CA THR A 48 -2.97 3.23 14.96
C THR A 48 -3.19 4.61 14.33
N ASN A 49 -2.36 4.99 13.36
CA ASN A 49 -2.39 6.30 12.72
C ASN A 49 -3.15 6.33 11.38
N ILE A 50 -3.63 5.19 10.89
CA ILE A 50 -4.18 5.07 9.53
C ILE A 50 -5.43 5.93 9.31
N ASN A 51 -6.18 6.18 10.39
CA ASN A 51 -7.38 7.02 10.39
C ASN A 51 -7.14 8.48 10.84
N ASN A 52 -5.89 8.85 11.12
CA ASN A 52 -5.56 10.22 11.52
C ASN A 52 -5.36 11.10 10.28
N TYR A 53 -6.46 11.61 9.74
CA TYR A 53 -6.44 12.45 8.55
C TYR A 53 -6.27 13.92 8.91
N GLY A 54 -5.33 14.59 8.24
CA GLY A 54 -5.22 16.05 8.22
C GLY A 54 -6.12 16.67 7.15
N SER A 55 -5.77 17.87 6.69
CA SER A 55 -6.52 18.63 5.68
C SER A 55 -6.52 18.00 4.28
N ASN A 56 -5.53 17.16 3.95
CA ASN A 56 -5.42 16.50 2.66
C ASN A 56 -5.48 14.96 2.82
N PRO A 57 -6.67 14.34 2.66
CA PRO A 57 -6.83 12.90 2.85
C PRO A 57 -6.06 12.09 1.79
N ILE A 58 -6.00 12.55 0.53
CA ILE A 58 -5.30 11.81 -0.54
C ILE A 58 -3.80 11.73 -0.27
N LYS A 59 -3.19 12.83 0.19
CA LYS A 59 -1.77 12.83 0.58
C LYS A 59 -1.50 11.89 1.75
N LYS A 60 -2.41 11.82 2.73
CA LYS A 60 -2.31 10.87 3.85
C LYS A 60 -2.39 9.43 3.36
N ILE A 61 -3.36 9.10 2.51
CA ILE A 61 -3.52 7.76 1.94
C ILE A 61 -2.30 7.35 1.11
N ALA A 62 -1.74 8.28 0.33
CA ALA A 62 -0.50 8.04 -0.41
C ALA A 62 0.68 7.72 0.51
N SER A 63 0.82 8.46 1.62
CA SER A 63 1.86 8.22 2.62
C SER A 63 1.66 6.89 3.36
N ASP A 64 0.42 6.54 3.72
CA ASP A 64 0.10 5.27 4.37
C ASP A 64 0.37 4.07 3.47
N HIS A 65 0.04 4.20 2.18
CA HIS A 65 0.34 3.19 1.18
C HIS A 65 1.85 2.94 1.06
N TYR A 66 2.63 4.02 0.96
CA TYR A 66 4.09 3.94 0.94
C TYR A 66 4.65 3.32 2.24
N GLU A 67 4.17 3.73 3.41
CA GLU A 67 4.61 3.18 4.70
C GLU A 67 4.31 1.67 4.78
N PHE A 68 3.13 1.23 4.30
CA PHE A 68 2.81 -0.19 4.24
C PHE A 68 3.77 -0.97 3.33
N GLU A 69 4.02 -0.48 2.11
CA GLU A 69 4.92 -1.15 1.15
C GLU A 69 6.36 -1.24 1.66
N THR A 70 6.83 -0.22 2.40
CA THR A 70 8.18 -0.20 3.00
C THR A 70 8.30 -0.96 4.33
N ILE A 71 7.20 -1.20 5.05
CA ILE A 71 7.20 -2.20 6.13
C ILE A 71 7.33 -3.60 5.54
N HIS A 72 6.66 -3.83 4.41
CA HIS A 72 6.61 -5.08 3.67
C HIS A 72 6.31 -6.29 4.58
N PRO A 73 5.12 -6.33 5.20
CA PRO A 73 4.86 -7.21 6.33
C PRO A 73 4.80 -8.71 6.00
N PHE A 74 4.61 -9.08 4.75
CA PHE A 74 4.40 -10.47 4.31
C PHE A 74 5.47 -10.95 3.33
N PHE A 75 5.58 -12.27 3.13
CA PHE A 75 6.47 -12.83 2.09
C PHE A 75 5.93 -12.65 0.66
N ASP A 76 4.62 -12.49 0.51
CA ASP A 76 3.94 -12.27 -0.77
C ASP A 76 2.64 -11.47 -0.49
N GLY A 77 2.02 -10.92 -1.52
CA GLY A 77 0.70 -10.29 -1.41
C GLY A 77 0.72 -8.84 -0.92
N ASN A 78 1.89 -8.28 -0.58
CA ASN A 78 2.00 -6.90 -0.07
C ASN A 78 1.33 -5.89 -1.02
N GLY A 79 1.73 -5.82 -2.28
CA GLY A 79 1.11 -4.88 -3.24
C GLY A 79 -0.41 -5.04 -3.41
N ARG A 80 -0.95 -6.26 -3.27
CA ARG A 80 -2.40 -6.52 -3.31
C ARG A 80 -3.09 -5.96 -2.06
N ILE A 81 -2.51 -6.22 -0.89
CA ILE A 81 -3.03 -5.73 0.39
C ILE A 81 -2.89 -4.21 0.49
N GLY A 82 -1.74 -3.64 0.09
CA GLY A 82 -1.51 -2.20 0.08
C GLY A 82 -2.55 -1.46 -0.74
N ARG A 83 -2.87 -1.95 -1.95
CA ARG A 83 -3.95 -1.36 -2.78
C ARG A 83 -5.34 -1.53 -2.18
N LEU A 84 -5.63 -2.66 -1.54
CA LEU A 84 -6.92 -2.86 -0.84
C LEU A 84 -7.07 -1.92 0.36
N ILE A 85 -6.01 -1.73 1.15
CA ILE A 85 -5.97 -0.75 2.24
C ILE A 85 -6.23 0.65 1.70
N THR A 86 -5.51 1.05 0.65
CA THR A 86 -5.69 2.34 -0.05
C THR A 86 -7.14 2.55 -0.49
N ASN A 87 -7.73 1.58 -1.18
CA ASN A 87 -9.11 1.70 -1.64
C ASN A 87 -10.11 1.71 -0.49
N THR A 88 -9.84 0.99 0.61
CA THR A 88 -10.66 1.06 1.83
C THR A 88 -10.64 2.45 2.45
N GLN A 89 -9.46 3.09 2.51
CA GLN A 89 -9.33 4.47 2.98
C GLN A 89 -9.99 5.49 2.03
N LEU A 90 -9.93 5.26 0.72
CA LEU A 90 -10.61 6.13 -0.26
C LEU A 90 -12.13 6.06 -0.09
N LEU A 91 -12.68 4.85 -0.01
CA LEU A 91 -14.11 4.62 0.19
C LEU A 91 -14.59 5.23 1.52
N SER A 92 -13.82 5.10 2.60
CA SER A 92 -14.18 5.70 3.90
C SER A 92 -14.17 7.24 3.88
N LYS A 93 -13.57 7.85 2.86
CA LYS A 93 -13.56 9.30 2.62
C LYS A 93 -14.48 9.73 1.47
N GLY A 94 -15.34 8.84 1.00
CA GLY A 94 -16.32 9.16 -0.06
C GLY A 94 -15.71 9.27 -1.45
N PHE A 95 -14.48 8.79 -1.64
CA PHE A 95 -13.90 8.65 -2.97
C PHE A 95 -14.15 7.25 -3.51
N PRO A 96 -14.34 7.09 -4.83
CA PRO A 96 -14.33 5.76 -5.42
C PRO A 96 -12.95 5.11 -5.35
N PRO A 97 -12.90 3.78 -5.56
CA PRO A 97 -11.65 3.07 -5.65
C PRO A 97 -10.74 3.66 -6.73
N ALA A 98 -9.45 3.83 -6.42
CA ALA A 98 -8.48 4.25 -7.41
C ALA A 98 -8.14 3.08 -8.34
N LEU A 99 -8.35 3.26 -9.64
CA LEU A 99 -7.96 2.28 -10.65
C LEU A 99 -6.49 2.48 -11.05
N ILE A 100 -5.62 1.64 -10.48
CA ILE A 100 -4.20 1.55 -10.86
C ILE A 100 -4.05 0.41 -11.85
N ARG A 101 -3.70 0.72 -13.11
CA ARG A 101 -3.59 -0.28 -14.18
C ARG A 101 -2.18 -0.82 -14.29
N VAL A 102 -2.04 -1.96 -14.97
CA VAL A 102 -0.72 -2.57 -15.24
C VAL A 102 0.17 -1.63 -16.08
N GLU A 103 -0.42 -0.89 -17.01
CA GLU A 103 0.28 0.15 -17.79
C GLU A 103 0.89 1.27 -16.92
N ASP A 104 0.35 1.51 -15.72
CA ASP A 104 0.85 2.52 -14.78
C ASP A 104 2.01 2.01 -13.89
N GLN A 105 2.49 0.77 -14.09
CA GLN A 105 3.46 0.10 -13.21
C GLN A 105 4.77 0.86 -13.04
N TYR A 106 5.31 1.43 -14.12
CA TYR A 106 6.54 2.23 -14.06
C TYR A 106 6.34 3.47 -13.18
N THR A 107 5.27 4.22 -13.42
CA THR A 107 4.91 5.41 -12.65
C THR A 107 4.68 5.08 -11.18
N TYR A 108 4.06 3.93 -10.90
CA TYR A 108 3.83 3.44 -9.55
C TYR A 108 5.15 3.22 -8.78
N TYR A 109 6.10 2.49 -9.37
CA TYR A 109 7.40 2.26 -8.73
C TYR A 109 8.22 3.53 -8.61
N LEU A 110 8.16 4.42 -9.61
CA LEU A 110 8.79 5.73 -9.52
C LEU A 110 8.21 6.57 -8.37
N ALA A 111 6.88 6.52 -8.19
CA ALA A 111 6.20 7.20 -7.09
C ALA A 111 6.59 6.63 -5.71
N LEU A 112 6.76 5.31 -5.59
CA LEU A 112 7.31 4.68 -4.39
C LEU A 112 8.74 5.14 -4.13
N SER A 113 9.60 5.15 -5.15
CA SER A 113 10.99 5.63 -5.03
C SER A 113 11.09 7.10 -4.61
N LYS A 114 10.17 7.97 -5.06
CA LYS A 114 10.09 9.35 -4.53
C LYS A 114 9.60 9.40 -3.09
N GLY A 115 8.79 8.45 -2.66
CA GLY A 115 8.39 8.27 -1.27
C GLY A 115 9.59 8.03 -0.33
N ASP A 116 10.65 7.39 -0.81
CA ASP A 116 11.91 7.20 -0.06
C ASP A 116 12.55 8.52 0.37
N LEU A 117 12.31 9.58 -0.42
CA LEU A 117 12.76 10.95 -0.14
C LEU A 117 11.70 11.77 0.63
N GLY A 118 10.66 11.12 1.17
CA GLY A 118 9.52 11.76 1.83
C GLY A 118 8.56 12.49 0.88
N ASN A 119 8.71 12.30 -0.44
CA ASN A 119 7.90 12.99 -1.44
C ASN A 119 6.75 12.12 -1.95
N PHE A 120 5.60 12.23 -1.28
CA PHE A 120 4.38 11.48 -1.64
C PHE A 120 3.54 12.15 -2.73
N ARG A 121 4.00 13.26 -3.34
CA ARG A 121 3.19 14.02 -4.31
C ARG A 121 2.86 13.20 -5.55
N MET A 122 3.83 12.44 -6.07
CA MET A 122 3.62 11.60 -7.26
C MET A 122 2.62 10.48 -6.98
N MET A 123 2.72 9.82 -5.82
CA MET A 123 1.74 8.80 -5.43
C MET A 123 0.34 9.43 -5.23
N ALA A 124 0.24 10.59 -4.58
CA ALA A 124 -1.03 11.29 -4.41
C ALA A 124 -1.66 11.72 -5.75
N GLN A 125 -0.86 12.17 -6.71
CA GLN A 125 -1.32 12.48 -8.07
C GLN A 125 -1.82 11.21 -8.76
N MET A 126 -1.06 10.13 -8.71
CA MET A 126 -1.46 8.85 -9.30
C MET A 126 -2.77 8.31 -8.70
N LEU A 127 -2.96 8.43 -7.39
CA LEU A 127 -4.23 8.10 -6.75
C LEU A 127 -5.36 9.00 -7.24
N SER A 128 -5.12 10.31 -7.39
CA SER A 128 -6.12 11.26 -7.88
C SER A 128 -6.56 10.93 -9.31
N GLU A 129 -5.62 10.61 -10.20
CA GLU A 129 -5.89 10.16 -11.56
C GLU A 129 -6.65 8.81 -11.56
N GLY A 130 -6.24 7.88 -10.70
CA GLY A 130 -6.92 6.59 -10.51
C GLY A 130 -8.36 6.75 -10.02
N ILE A 131 -8.63 7.71 -9.13
CA ILE A 131 -9.97 8.05 -8.65
C ILE A 131 -10.84 8.58 -9.80
N LEU A 132 -10.29 9.46 -10.65
CA LEU A 132 -11.00 9.98 -11.81
C LEU A 132 -11.36 8.87 -12.81
N LYS A 133 -10.41 7.95 -13.08
CA LYS A 133 -10.67 6.75 -13.88
C LYS A 133 -11.79 5.89 -13.25
N GLY A 134 -11.76 5.71 -11.93
CA GLY A 134 -12.81 4.99 -11.18
C GLY A 134 -14.19 5.63 -11.31
N TYR A 135 -14.28 6.95 -11.21
CA TYR A 135 -15.53 7.70 -11.42
C TYR A 135 -16.13 7.50 -12.82
N GLN A 136 -15.29 7.43 -13.85
CA GLN A 136 -15.76 7.25 -15.23
C GLN A 136 -16.41 5.88 -15.46
N LEU A 137 -16.02 4.85 -14.70
CA LEU A 137 -16.57 3.49 -14.82
C LEU A 137 -17.89 3.29 -14.07
N MET A 138 -18.27 4.22 -13.20
CA MET A 138 -19.53 4.14 -12.43
C MET A 138 -20.65 5.00 -13.04
N LYS A 139 -20.39 5.63 -14.19
CA LYS A 139 -21.39 6.30 -15.02
C LYS A 139 -21.88 5.32 -16.08
#